data_AF-A0A9D9CRR3-F1
#
_entry.id   AF-A0A9D9CRR3-F1
#
_cell.length_a   1.000
_cell.length_b   1.000
_cell.length_c   1.000
_cell.angle_alpha   90.00
_cell.angle_beta   90.00
_cell.angle_gamma   90.00
#
_symmetry.space_group_name_H-M   'P 1'
#
loop_
_entity.id
_entity.type
_entity.pdbx_description
1 polymer ?
#
loop_
_entity_poly.entity_id
_entity_poly.type
_entity_poly.pdbx_seq_one_letter_code
_entity_poly.pdbx_strand_id
1 'polypeptide(L)'
;NWHKGPAMLKLIEEARAEGIDVAFDRYPYIAFSTGLNSFIPLADRQGSNEEVLARLIDEKKAAEIGKYAESRFKRLGGPQNVVVVGFQLPENKKFIGKNLVECCEMTGMEPWPFVRKMLIDEKLYPDIIGFAMHEDNVRLFLSHPLGMPASDGSVYSPEGPLGETMPHPRSYGSFTRFFGKYVREDKICDLSTAVHKATALPASRLHLKERGLLVPNYAADIVVFNPETIIDLSSFVDPHKFNAGIEHVFVNGVWTIKDGAHTGELAGQVI
;
A
#
# COMPACT_ATOMS: atom_id res chain seq x y z
N ASN A 1 15.29 -8.61 8.44
CA ASN A 1 14.95 -9.58 7.36
C ASN A 1 15.37 -9.14 5.96
N TRP A 2 16.04 -7.99 5.78
CA TRP A 2 16.25 -7.44 4.44
C TRP A 2 17.18 -8.26 3.53
N HIS A 3 18.20 -8.91 4.09
CA HIS A 3 19.11 -9.81 3.36
C HIS A 3 18.44 -11.00 2.66
N LYS A 4 17.17 -11.29 2.95
CA LYS A 4 16.44 -12.44 2.37
C LYS A 4 15.90 -12.18 0.95
N GLY A 5 15.90 -10.93 0.49
CA GLY A 5 15.32 -10.55 -0.82
C GLY A 5 15.88 -11.35 -2.00
N PRO A 6 17.21 -11.41 -2.19
CA PRO A 6 17.82 -12.19 -3.28
C PRO A 6 17.47 -13.68 -3.23
N ALA A 7 17.49 -14.28 -2.04
CA ALA A 7 17.14 -15.69 -1.88
C ALA A 7 15.67 -15.97 -2.23
N MET A 8 14.76 -15.04 -1.92
CA MET A 8 13.35 -15.14 -2.30
C MET A 8 13.18 -15.07 -3.82
N LEU A 9 13.87 -14.15 -4.51
CA LEU A 9 13.81 -14.06 -5.97
C LEU A 9 14.30 -15.34 -6.64
N LYS A 10 15.40 -15.90 -6.14
CA LYS A 10 15.94 -17.16 -6.64
C LYS A 10 14.91 -18.30 -6.58
N LEU A 11 14.15 -18.41 -5.48
CA LEU A 11 13.08 -19.41 -5.37
C LEU A 11 11.97 -19.21 -6.41
N ILE A 12 11.63 -17.96 -6.72
CA ILE A 12 10.61 -17.64 -7.75
C ILE A 12 11.14 -17.97 -9.14
N GLU A 13 12.41 -17.67 -9.42
CA GLU A 13 13.08 -18.01 -10.67
C GLU A 13 13.16 -19.53 -10.89
N GLU A 14 13.53 -20.29 -9.86
CA GLU A 14 13.57 -21.76 -9.86
C GLU A 14 12.18 -22.33 -10.14
N ALA A 15 11.15 -21.87 -9.43
CA ALA A 15 9.76 -22.28 -9.69
C ALA A 15 9.35 -22.02 -11.15
N ARG A 16 9.74 -20.86 -11.72
CA ARG A 16 9.44 -20.55 -13.12
C ARG A 16 10.21 -21.45 -14.09
N ALA A 17 11.47 -21.76 -13.80
CA ALA A 17 12.28 -22.68 -14.61
C ALA A 17 11.71 -24.11 -14.62
N GLU A 18 11.03 -24.50 -13.54
CA GLU A 18 10.29 -25.75 -13.41
C GLU A 18 8.90 -25.74 -14.10
N GLY A 19 8.53 -24.63 -14.73
CA GLY A 19 7.26 -24.48 -15.44
C GLY A 19 6.09 -24.04 -14.57
N ILE A 20 6.33 -23.66 -13.31
CA ILE A 20 5.29 -23.07 -12.45
C ILE A 20 5.02 -21.64 -12.93
N ASP A 21 3.74 -21.37 -13.20
CA ASP A 21 3.31 -20.04 -13.61
C ASP A 21 3.24 -19.07 -12.42
N VAL A 22 4.36 -18.41 -12.13
CA VAL A 22 4.53 -17.52 -10.98
C VAL A 22 5.07 -16.14 -11.38
N ALA A 23 4.52 -15.11 -10.75
CA ALA A 23 4.97 -13.72 -10.79
C ALA A 23 4.67 -13.08 -9.43
N PHE A 24 5.06 -11.82 -9.24
CA PHE A 24 4.76 -11.09 -8.02
C PHE A 24 4.54 -9.61 -8.30
N ASP A 25 3.97 -8.90 -7.35
CA ASP A 25 3.82 -7.46 -7.40
C ASP A 25 4.49 -6.76 -6.21
N ARG A 26 4.68 -5.45 -6.36
CA ARG A 26 5.29 -4.61 -5.34
C ARG A 26 4.83 -3.16 -5.45
N TYR A 27 4.44 -2.55 -4.35
CA TYR A 27 4.26 -1.10 -4.26
C TYR A 27 5.60 -0.37 -4.01
N PRO A 28 5.79 0.83 -4.60
CA PRO A 28 7.07 1.54 -4.60
C PRO A 28 7.35 2.35 -3.33
N TYR A 29 7.16 1.73 -2.16
CA TYR A 29 7.34 2.38 -0.85
C TYR A 29 8.01 1.46 0.16
N ILE A 30 8.66 2.07 1.15
CA ILE A 30 9.34 1.38 2.26
C ILE A 30 8.44 1.15 3.49
N ALA A 31 7.21 1.65 3.45
CA ALA A 31 6.22 1.46 4.49
C ALA A 31 5.02 0.64 3.99
N PHE A 32 4.40 -0.12 4.88
CA PHE A 32 3.13 -0.82 4.62
C PHE A 32 1.99 -0.06 5.30
N SER A 33 0.75 -0.37 4.92
CA SER A 33 -0.46 0.10 5.60
C SER A 33 -1.37 -1.07 5.91
N THR A 34 -1.95 -1.12 7.11
CA THR A 34 -2.89 -2.16 7.54
C THR A 34 -3.59 -1.76 8.84
N GLY A 35 -4.51 -2.59 9.34
CA GLY A 35 -5.16 -2.36 10.63
C GLY A 35 -4.20 -2.55 11.82
N LEU A 36 -4.41 -1.76 12.87
CA LEU A 36 -3.72 -1.93 14.17
C LEU A 36 -4.01 -3.31 14.77
N ASN A 37 -5.14 -3.92 14.41
CA ASN A 37 -5.50 -5.28 14.80
C ASN A 37 -4.45 -6.32 14.35
N SER A 38 -3.52 -5.98 13.44
CA SER A 38 -2.37 -6.82 13.09
C SER A 38 -1.41 -7.11 14.26
N PHE A 39 -1.53 -6.37 15.37
CA PHE A 39 -0.86 -6.67 16.64
C PHE A 39 -1.52 -7.80 17.44
N ILE A 40 -2.61 -8.38 16.95
CA ILE A 40 -3.24 -9.59 17.49
C ILE A 40 -2.78 -10.80 16.67
N PRO A 41 -2.36 -11.92 17.30
CA PRO A 41 -2.05 -13.16 16.60
C PRO A 41 -3.19 -13.62 15.68
N LEU A 42 -2.86 -14.28 14.57
CA LEU A 42 -3.87 -14.76 13.63
C LEU A 42 -4.91 -15.68 14.29
N ALA A 43 -4.48 -16.58 15.19
CA ALA A 43 -5.38 -17.47 15.92
C ALA A 43 -6.38 -16.72 16.82
N ASP A 44 -5.96 -15.58 17.40
CA ASP A 44 -6.79 -14.79 18.31
C ASP A 44 -7.68 -13.77 17.59
N ARG A 45 -7.47 -13.58 16.28
CA ARG A 45 -8.32 -12.77 15.37
C ARG A 45 -9.45 -13.57 14.71
N GLN A 46 -9.58 -14.85 15.00
CA GLN A 46 -10.65 -15.68 14.42
C GLN A 46 -12.00 -15.43 15.10
N GLY A 47 -13.08 -15.57 14.35
CA GLY A 47 -14.44 -15.38 14.84
C GLY A 47 -15.00 -13.99 14.59
N SER A 48 -16.04 -13.61 15.33
CA SER A 48 -16.67 -12.29 15.21
C SER A 48 -15.84 -11.20 15.90
N ASN A 49 -16.11 -9.93 15.56
CA ASN A 49 -15.45 -8.80 16.22
C ASN A 49 -15.71 -8.79 17.73
N GLU A 50 -16.91 -9.16 18.17
CA GLU A 50 -17.28 -9.26 19.58
C GLU A 50 -16.44 -10.30 20.32
N GLU A 51 -16.18 -11.45 19.68
CA GLU A 51 -15.34 -12.51 20.25
C GLU A 51 -13.88 -12.06 20.38
N VAL A 52 -13.35 -11.36 19.37
CA VAL A 52 -12.00 -10.79 19.42
C VAL A 52 -11.89 -9.72 20.51
N LEU A 53 -12.89 -8.83 20.62
CA LEU A 53 -12.96 -7.82 21.68
C LEU A 53 -13.06 -8.46 23.06
N ALA A 54 -13.84 -9.53 23.23
CA ALA A 54 -13.91 -10.27 24.48
C ALA A 54 -12.55 -10.82 24.92
N ARG A 55 -11.74 -11.32 23.97
CA ARG A 55 -10.35 -11.75 24.24
C ARG A 55 -9.43 -10.60 24.63
N LEU A 56 -9.65 -9.40 24.10
CA LEU A 56 -8.90 -8.21 24.49
C LEU A 56 -9.36 -7.67 25.85
N ILE A 57 -10.60 -7.91 26.27
CA ILE A 57 -11.11 -7.51 27.60
C ILE A 57 -10.62 -8.48 28.67
N ASP A 58 -10.52 -9.78 28.38
CA ASP A 58 -9.95 -10.76 29.31
C ASP A 58 -8.46 -10.50 29.58
N GLU A 59 -8.11 -10.16 30.81
CA GLU A 59 -6.75 -9.76 31.19
C GLU A 59 -5.70 -10.83 30.93
N LYS A 60 -6.03 -12.10 31.21
CA LYS A 60 -5.11 -13.22 31.00
C LYS A 60 -4.81 -13.39 29.52
N LYS A 61 -5.85 -13.37 28.69
CA LYS A 61 -5.72 -13.52 27.25
C LYS A 61 -5.05 -12.31 26.61
N ALA A 62 -5.38 -11.11 27.06
CA ALA A 62 -4.73 -9.88 26.62
C ALA A 62 -3.23 -9.87 26.95
N ALA A 63 -2.81 -10.43 28.10
CA ALA A 63 -1.39 -10.56 28.43
C ALA A 63 -0.66 -11.56 27.49
N GLU A 64 -1.32 -12.65 27.08
CA GLU A 64 -0.79 -13.57 26.06
C GLU A 64 -0.63 -12.90 24.70
N ILE A 65 -1.68 -12.18 24.25
CA ILE A 65 -1.66 -11.40 23.01
C ILE A 65 -0.56 -10.33 23.06
N GLY A 66 -0.37 -9.70 24.23
CA GLY A 66 0.69 -8.72 24.46
C GLY A 66 2.09 -9.24 24.18
N LYS A 67 2.39 -10.51 24.50
CA LYS A 67 3.70 -11.12 24.17
C LYS A 67 3.94 -11.17 22.65
N TYR A 68 2.90 -11.44 21.87
CA TYR A 68 2.99 -11.38 20.41
C TYR A 68 3.15 -9.94 19.92
N ALA A 69 2.40 -8.99 20.49
CA ALA A 69 2.52 -7.58 20.15
C ALA A 69 3.95 -7.06 20.40
N GLU A 70 4.57 -7.40 21.53
CA GLU A 70 5.96 -7.09 21.85
C GLU A 70 6.95 -7.66 20.82
N SER A 71 6.76 -8.93 20.44
CA SER A 71 7.54 -9.55 19.36
C SER A 71 7.34 -8.82 18.02
N ARG A 72 6.13 -8.34 17.74
CA ARG A 72 5.83 -7.56 16.54
C ARG A 72 6.52 -6.19 16.57
N PHE A 73 6.49 -5.45 17.68
CA PHE A 73 7.24 -4.19 17.82
C PHE A 73 8.72 -4.41 17.49
N LYS A 74 9.36 -5.44 18.07
CA LYS A 74 10.77 -5.77 17.80
C LYS A 74 11.03 -6.06 16.31
N ARG A 75 10.16 -6.83 15.66
CA ARG A 75 10.28 -7.14 14.22
C ARG A 75 10.13 -5.91 13.31
N LEU A 76 9.39 -4.91 13.77
CA LEU A 76 9.20 -3.63 13.08
C LEU A 76 10.31 -2.61 13.39
N GLY A 77 11.27 -2.95 14.25
CA GLY A 77 12.33 -2.03 14.69
C GLY A 77 11.92 -1.12 15.86
N GLY A 78 10.74 -1.35 16.44
CA GLY A 78 10.22 -0.65 17.61
C GLY A 78 8.90 0.11 17.36
N PRO A 79 8.23 0.58 18.43
CA PRO A 79 6.97 1.31 18.35
C PRO A 79 7.05 2.64 17.58
N GLN A 80 8.23 3.27 17.53
CA GLN A 80 8.47 4.52 16.79
C GLN A 80 8.28 4.37 15.27
N ASN A 81 8.37 3.15 14.75
CA ASN A 81 8.17 2.86 13.32
C ASN A 81 6.70 2.60 12.96
N VAL A 82 5.78 2.73 13.92
CA VAL A 82 4.34 2.49 13.74
C VAL A 82 3.61 3.80 13.93
N VAL A 83 3.07 4.36 12.84
CA VAL A 83 2.31 5.61 12.81
C VAL A 83 0.82 5.28 12.76
N VAL A 84 0.03 5.89 13.62
CA VAL A 84 -1.43 5.76 13.55
C VAL A 84 -1.99 6.73 12.53
N VAL A 85 -2.83 6.24 11.63
CA VAL A 85 -3.34 7.03 10.49
C VAL A 85 -4.86 7.05 10.35
N GLY A 86 -5.55 6.18 11.08
CA GLY A 86 -7.01 6.12 11.06
C GLY A 86 -7.57 5.84 12.44
N PHE A 87 -8.51 6.68 12.87
CA PHE A 87 -9.37 6.52 14.03
C PHE A 87 -10.76 7.06 13.72
N GLN A 88 -11.80 6.40 14.23
CA GLN A 88 -13.19 6.80 14.01
C GLN A 88 -13.68 7.74 15.12
N LEU A 89 -13.27 7.49 16.37
CA LEU A 89 -13.74 8.28 17.52
C LEU A 89 -13.08 9.67 17.55
N PRO A 90 -13.87 10.77 17.69
CA PRO A 90 -13.34 12.13 17.73
C PRO A 90 -12.23 12.35 18.77
N GLU A 91 -12.35 11.75 19.95
CA GLU A 91 -11.39 11.88 21.05
C GLU A 91 -10.02 11.24 20.76
N ASN A 92 -9.98 10.27 19.83
CA ASN A 92 -8.76 9.57 19.42
C ASN A 92 -8.12 10.18 18.18
N LYS A 93 -8.85 11.01 17.41
CA LYS A 93 -8.29 11.69 16.20
C LYS A 93 -7.01 12.50 16.49
N LYS A 94 -6.80 12.96 17.73
CA LYS A 94 -5.57 13.65 18.17
C LYS A 94 -4.28 12.83 18.03
N PHE A 95 -4.39 11.50 17.88
CA PHE A 95 -3.27 10.59 17.70
C PHE A 95 -2.94 10.32 16.23
N ILE A 96 -3.78 10.73 15.28
CA ILE A 96 -3.53 10.56 13.85
C ILE A 96 -2.26 11.34 13.45
N GLY A 97 -1.40 10.69 12.67
CA GLY A 97 -0.09 11.20 12.24
C GLY A 97 1.02 11.02 13.27
N LYS A 98 0.73 10.49 14.46
CA LYS A 98 1.72 10.24 15.51
C LYS A 98 2.19 8.80 15.49
N ASN A 99 3.46 8.59 15.81
CA ASN A 99 3.97 7.25 16.08
C ASN A 99 3.56 6.76 17.48
N LEU A 100 3.69 5.45 17.73
CA LEU A 100 3.26 4.88 19.02
C LEU A 100 4.06 5.41 20.21
N VAL A 101 5.32 5.84 20.04
CA VAL A 101 6.10 6.46 21.13
C VAL A 101 5.48 7.79 21.52
N GLU A 102 5.18 8.65 20.55
CA GLU A 102 4.49 9.93 20.79
C GLU A 102 3.11 9.72 21.43
N CYS A 103 2.38 8.68 21.01
CA CYS A 103 1.09 8.32 21.62
C CYS A 103 1.24 7.88 23.08
N CYS A 104 2.27 7.09 23.39
CA CYS A 104 2.62 6.67 24.73
C CYS A 104 3.00 7.87 25.61
N GLU A 105 3.82 8.80 25.10
CA GLU A 105 4.19 10.04 25.81
C GLU A 105 2.96 10.90 26.14
N MET A 106 2.01 11.02 25.22
CA MET A 106 0.78 11.78 25.42
C MET A 106 -0.18 11.16 26.46
N THR A 107 -0.07 9.86 26.71
CA THR A 107 -1.04 9.11 27.54
C THR A 107 -0.44 8.58 28.83
N GLY A 108 0.89 8.52 28.94
CA GLY A 108 1.60 7.82 30.02
C GLY A 108 1.45 6.30 29.97
N MET A 109 0.96 5.72 28.86
CA MET A 109 0.76 4.29 28.69
C MET A 109 1.98 3.64 28.02
N GLU A 110 2.27 2.40 28.40
CA GLU A 110 3.20 1.55 27.62
C GLU A 110 2.60 1.15 26.25
N PRO A 111 3.42 0.74 25.27
CA PRO A 111 2.96 0.48 23.90
C PRO A 111 1.81 -0.54 23.80
N TRP A 112 1.92 -1.71 24.43
CA TRP A 112 0.85 -2.72 24.36
C TRP A 112 -0.44 -2.26 25.05
N PRO A 113 -0.42 -1.73 26.29
CA PRO A 113 -1.63 -1.15 26.91
C PRO A 113 -2.31 -0.07 26.05
N PHE A 114 -1.55 0.83 25.42
CA PHE A 114 -2.11 1.82 24.51
C PHE A 114 -2.78 1.15 23.30
N VAL A 115 -2.06 0.24 22.61
CA VAL A 115 -2.59 -0.49 21.45
C VAL A 115 -3.85 -1.29 21.80
N ARG A 116 -3.84 -2.01 22.92
CA ARG A 116 -5.00 -2.76 23.42
C ARG A 116 -6.19 -1.83 23.65
N LYS A 117 -6.00 -0.70 24.33
CA LYS A 117 -7.06 0.26 24.59
C LYS A 117 -7.66 0.79 23.29
N MET A 118 -6.82 1.21 22.35
CA MET A 118 -7.27 1.72 21.05
C MET A 118 -8.05 0.65 20.26
N LEU A 119 -7.61 -0.60 20.29
CA LEU A 119 -8.35 -1.71 19.66
C LEU A 119 -9.74 -1.94 20.27
N ILE A 120 -9.89 -1.74 21.59
CA ILE A 120 -11.17 -1.90 22.29
C ILE A 120 -12.10 -0.70 22.02
N ASP A 121 -11.58 0.52 22.14
CA ASP A 121 -12.35 1.76 21.97
C ASP A 121 -12.90 1.85 20.54
N GLU A 122 -12.03 1.61 19.55
CA GLU A 122 -12.30 1.79 18.12
C GLU A 122 -12.83 0.51 17.44
N LYS A 123 -13.23 -0.48 18.25
CA LYS A 123 -13.84 -1.72 17.77
C LYS A 123 -13.00 -2.43 16.69
N LEU A 124 -11.68 -2.48 16.87
CA LEU A 124 -10.69 -3.11 15.99
C LEU A 124 -10.40 -2.40 14.65
N TYR A 125 -10.98 -1.22 14.39
CA TYR A 125 -10.81 -0.45 13.16
C TYR A 125 -9.78 0.71 13.17
N PRO A 126 -8.78 0.81 14.07
CA PRO A 126 -7.68 1.73 13.83
C PRO A 126 -6.78 1.26 12.68
N ASP A 127 -6.25 2.21 11.90
CA ASP A 127 -5.29 1.96 10.82
C ASP A 127 -3.90 2.47 11.17
N ILE A 128 -2.88 1.77 10.69
CA ILE A 128 -1.47 2.11 10.87
C ILE A 128 -0.68 2.10 9.57
N ILE A 129 0.37 2.90 9.55
CA ILE A 129 1.50 2.79 8.64
C ILE A 129 2.71 2.26 9.42
N GLY A 130 3.42 1.28 8.85
CA GLY A 130 4.62 0.70 9.46
C GLY A 130 5.87 0.81 8.58
N PHE A 131 6.92 1.44 9.09
CA PHE A 131 8.20 1.61 8.41
C PHE A 131 9.15 0.45 8.72
N ALA A 132 9.10 -0.61 7.89
CA ALA A 132 9.83 -1.85 8.15
C ALA A 132 10.54 -2.46 6.93
N MET A 133 10.59 -1.73 5.81
CA MET A 133 11.21 -2.20 4.57
C MET A 133 12.39 -1.30 4.18
N HIS A 134 13.22 -1.80 3.27
CA HIS A 134 14.45 -1.14 2.85
C HIS A 134 14.35 -0.76 1.38
N GLU A 135 14.83 0.43 1.02
CA GLU A 135 14.78 0.98 -0.33
C GLU A 135 15.45 0.05 -1.35
N ASP A 136 16.60 -0.53 -1.03
CA ASP A 136 17.30 -1.44 -1.94
C ASP A 136 16.50 -2.70 -2.27
N ASN A 137 15.71 -3.21 -1.32
CA ASN A 137 14.81 -4.31 -1.60
C ASN A 137 13.65 -3.86 -2.50
N VAL A 138 13.14 -2.63 -2.31
CA VAL A 138 12.11 -2.08 -3.21
C VAL A 138 12.65 -1.99 -4.64
N ARG A 139 13.87 -1.45 -4.83
CA ARG A 139 14.55 -1.42 -6.14
C ARG A 139 14.74 -2.82 -6.71
N LEU A 140 15.26 -3.76 -5.91
CA LEU A 140 15.50 -5.14 -6.30
C LEU A 140 14.23 -5.84 -6.82
N PHE A 141 13.11 -5.70 -6.11
CA PHE A 141 11.85 -6.32 -6.53
C PHE A 141 11.22 -5.61 -7.73
N LEU A 142 11.28 -4.28 -7.79
CA LEU A 142 10.74 -3.52 -8.91
C LEU A 142 11.57 -3.64 -10.19
N SER A 143 12.87 -3.93 -10.11
CA SER A 143 13.72 -4.13 -11.30
C SER A 143 13.54 -5.52 -11.90
N HIS A 144 13.14 -6.49 -11.08
CA HIS A 144 13.05 -7.89 -11.48
C HIS A 144 11.99 -8.11 -12.59
N PRO A 145 12.27 -8.92 -13.64
CA PRO A 145 11.35 -9.11 -14.77
C PRO A 145 9.97 -9.68 -14.40
N LEU A 146 9.88 -10.42 -13.29
CA LEU A 146 8.63 -10.97 -12.76
C LEU A 146 7.82 -10.03 -11.86
N GLY A 147 8.40 -8.90 -11.48
CA GLY A 147 7.74 -7.94 -10.60
C GLY A 147 6.79 -7.03 -11.37
N MET A 148 5.58 -6.79 -10.85
CA MET A 148 4.65 -5.78 -11.35
C MET A 148 4.54 -4.63 -10.32
N PRO A 149 4.56 -3.36 -10.74
CA PRO A 149 4.13 -2.29 -9.84
C PRO A 149 2.65 -2.47 -9.51
N ALA A 150 2.30 -2.41 -8.23
CA ALA A 150 0.92 -2.40 -7.75
C ALA A 150 0.78 -1.33 -6.67
N SER A 151 -0.42 -0.76 -6.49
CA SER A 151 -0.59 0.29 -5.47
C SER A 151 -0.72 -0.27 -4.06
N ASP A 152 -1.46 -1.38 -3.89
CA ASP A 152 -1.99 -1.83 -2.59
C ASP A 152 -2.72 -0.68 -1.85
N GLY A 153 -3.20 0.32 -2.60
CA GLY A 153 -3.88 1.49 -2.08
C GLY A 153 -5.38 1.28 -2.02
N SER A 154 -6.02 1.91 -1.05
CA SER A 154 -7.48 2.10 -1.05
C SER A 154 -7.85 3.39 -1.81
N VAL A 155 -9.11 3.50 -2.22
CA VAL A 155 -9.62 4.68 -2.94
C VAL A 155 -10.04 5.74 -1.92
N TYR A 156 -9.46 6.93 -2.02
CA TYR A 156 -9.79 8.07 -1.19
C TYR A 156 -10.14 9.26 -2.06
N SER A 157 -11.18 9.99 -1.67
CA SER A 157 -11.43 11.34 -2.19
C SER A 157 -10.60 12.33 -1.36
N PRO A 158 -9.96 13.35 -1.98
CA PRO A 158 -9.40 14.48 -1.23
C PRO A 158 -10.48 15.38 -0.63
N GLU A 159 -11.74 15.17 -1.01
CA GLU A 159 -12.90 15.91 -0.52
C GLU A 159 -13.80 15.04 0.37
N GLY A 160 -14.54 15.70 1.27
CA GLY A 160 -15.47 15.05 2.19
C GLY A 160 -14.76 14.23 3.28
N PRO A 161 -15.47 13.29 3.93
CA PRO A 161 -14.95 12.57 5.10
C PRO A 161 -13.65 11.78 4.84
N LEU A 162 -13.43 11.33 3.60
CA LEU A 162 -12.22 10.60 3.22
C LEU A 162 -10.99 11.52 3.10
N GLY A 163 -11.19 12.81 2.81
CA GLY A 163 -10.12 13.81 2.72
C GLY A 163 -9.57 14.26 4.09
N GLU A 164 -10.26 13.91 5.18
CA GLU A 164 -9.79 14.15 6.55
C GLU A 164 -8.88 13.03 7.08
N THR A 165 -8.70 11.95 6.30
CA THR A 165 -7.87 10.81 6.70
C THR A 165 -6.41 11.05 6.33
N MET A 166 -5.50 10.21 6.84
CA MET A 166 -4.07 10.31 6.50
C MET A 166 -3.59 9.02 5.82
N PRO A 167 -4.14 8.65 4.65
CA PRO A 167 -3.86 7.36 4.05
C PRO A 167 -2.40 7.23 3.63
N HIS A 168 -1.96 5.99 3.42
CA HIS A 168 -0.63 5.75 2.86
C HIS A 168 -0.53 6.37 1.44
N PRO A 169 0.53 7.14 1.12
CA PRO A 169 0.66 7.87 -0.15
C PRO A 169 0.58 6.97 -1.40
N ARG A 170 0.87 5.68 -1.25
CA ARG A 170 0.63 4.63 -2.27
C ARG A 170 -0.78 4.65 -2.89
N SER A 171 -1.80 5.13 -2.19
CA SER A 171 -3.16 5.30 -2.74
C SER A 171 -3.25 6.32 -3.87
N TYR A 172 -2.36 7.31 -3.91
CA TYR A 172 -2.33 8.35 -4.92
C TYR A 172 -1.16 8.16 -5.89
N GLY A 173 0.03 7.86 -5.37
CA GLY A 173 1.28 8.06 -6.13
C GLY A 173 1.96 6.81 -6.66
N SER A 174 1.43 5.59 -6.49
CA SER A 174 2.23 4.38 -6.76
C SER A 174 2.81 4.30 -8.19
N PHE A 175 1.98 4.44 -9.23
CA PHE A 175 2.48 4.32 -10.60
C PHE A 175 3.40 5.49 -10.98
N THR A 176 3.05 6.72 -10.62
CA THR A 176 3.85 7.90 -10.96
C THR A 176 5.17 7.93 -10.19
N ARG A 177 5.21 7.43 -8.95
CA ARG A 177 6.46 7.15 -8.22
C ARG A 177 7.31 6.11 -8.92
N PHE A 178 6.71 5.01 -9.38
CA PHE A 178 7.42 3.97 -10.13
C PHE A 178 8.07 4.56 -11.40
N PHE A 179 7.32 5.28 -12.23
CA PHE A 179 7.85 5.88 -13.45
C PHE A 179 8.82 7.04 -13.19
N GLY A 180 8.54 7.93 -12.23
CA GLY A 180 9.37 9.10 -11.93
C GLY A 180 10.62 8.74 -11.14
N LYS A 181 10.45 8.23 -9.93
CA LYS A 181 11.58 7.90 -9.05
C LYS A 181 12.34 6.67 -9.53
N TYR A 182 11.65 5.56 -9.82
CA TYR A 182 12.35 4.30 -10.04
C TYR A 182 12.85 4.12 -11.47
N VAL A 183 12.07 4.54 -12.48
CA VAL A 183 12.43 4.40 -13.90
C VAL A 183 13.28 5.57 -14.38
N ARG A 184 12.82 6.83 -14.23
CA ARG A 184 13.57 8.01 -14.71
C ARG A 184 14.82 8.29 -13.86
N GLU A 185 14.67 8.40 -12.54
CA GLU A 185 15.77 8.81 -11.64
C GLU A 185 16.72 7.65 -11.28
N ASP A 186 16.20 6.58 -10.68
CA ASP A 186 17.01 5.45 -10.20
C ASP A 186 17.39 4.45 -11.33
N LYS A 187 16.78 4.57 -12.52
CA LYS A 187 17.09 3.78 -13.73
C LYS A 187 17.09 2.26 -13.51
N ILE A 188 16.13 1.75 -12.75
CA ILE A 188 16.07 0.33 -12.42
C ILE A 188 15.67 -0.56 -13.62
N CYS A 189 15.06 0.02 -14.64
CA CYS A 189 14.76 -0.58 -15.94
C CYS A 189 14.51 0.54 -16.98
N ASP A 190 14.45 0.19 -18.27
CA ASP A 190 14.07 1.13 -19.33
C ASP A 190 12.54 1.39 -19.35
N LEU A 191 12.13 2.47 -20.01
CA LEU A 191 10.73 2.89 -20.08
C LEU A 191 9.81 1.85 -20.72
N SER A 192 10.27 1.14 -21.76
CA SER A 192 9.47 0.14 -22.45
C SER A 192 9.20 -1.08 -21.56
N THR A 193 10.22 -1.51 -20.81
CA THR A 193 10.11 -2.55 -19.78
C THR A 193 9.18 -2.11 -18.65
N ALA A 194 9.26 -0.86 -18.21
CA ALA A 194 8.37 -0.30 -17.19
C ALA A 194 6.89 -0.27 -17.65
N VAL A 195 6.63 0.15 -18.90
CA VAL A 195 5.28 0.11 -19.49
C VAL A 195 4.77 -1.33 -19.54
N HIS A 196 5.56 -2.27 -20.06
CA HIS A 196 5.18 -3.70 -20.10
C HIS A 196 4.79 -4.24 -18.71
N LYS A 197 5.58 -3.93 -17.68
CA LYS A 197 5.33 -4.31 -16.28
C LYS A 197 4.02 -3.74 -15.73
N ALA A 198 3.60 -2.56 -16.19
CA ALA A 198 2.39 -1.88 -15.75
C ALA A 198 1.15 -2.20 -16.61
N THR A 199 1.31 -2.82 -17.78
CA THR A 199 0.21 -3.05 -18.74
C THR A 199 0.08 -4.52 -19.15
N ALA A 200 0.90 -4.97 -20.09
CA ALA A 200 0.77 -6.28 -20.72
C ALA A 200 1.06 -7.44 -19.75
N LEU A 201 2.03 -7.26 -18.84
CA LEU A 201 2.32 -8.27 -17.82
C LEU A 201 1.10 -8.52 -16.91
N PRO A 202 0.52 -7.54 -16.20
CA PRO A 202 -0.67 -7.77 -15.38
C PRO A 202 -1.88 -8.23 -16.19
N ALA A 203 -2.09 -7.72 -17.41
CA ALA A 203 -3.16 -8.21 -18.29
C ALA A 203 -3.00 -9.71 -18.60
N SER A 204 -1.77 -10.18 -18.84
CA SER A 204 -1.51 -11.61 -19.05
C SER A 204 -1.77 -12.46 -17.78
N ARG A 205 -1.41 -11.95 -16.59
CA ARG A 205 -1.57 -12.65 -15.31
C ARG A 205 -3.03 -12.82 -14.91
N LEU A 206 -3.84 -11.81 -15.21
CA LEU A 206 -5.27 -11.78 -14.92
C LEU A 206 -6.12 -12.31 -16.09
N HIS A 207 -5.49 -12.74 -17.18
CA HIS A 207 -6.13 -13.18 -18.41
C HIS A 207 -7.13 -12.17 -19.00
N LEU A 208 -6.82 -10.87 -18.86
CA LEU A 208 -7.61 -9.79 -19.45
C LEU A 208 -7.41 -9.81 -20.97
N LYS A 209 -8.41 -10.32 -21.67
CA LYS A 209 -8.41 -10.34 -23.14
C LYS A 209 -8.52 -8.92 -23.68
N GLU A 210 -7.84 -8.66 -24.79
CA GLU A 210 -7.98 -7.41 -25.55
C GLU A 210 -7.66 -6.14 -24.75
N ARG A 211 -6.78 -6.26 -23.72
CA ARG A 211 -6.30 -5.15 -22.87
C ARG A 211 -4.80 -5.24 -22.61
N GLY A 212 -4.21 -4.15 -22.13
CA GLY A 212 -2.79 -4.07 -21.73
C GLY A 212 -1.80 -3.89 -22.88
N LEU A 213 -2.27 -3.82 -24.14
CA LEU A 213 -1.46 -3.59 -25.34
C LEU A 213 -2.13 -2.56 -26.24
N LEU A 214 -1.34 -1.76 -26.95
CA LEU A 214 -1.82 -0.85 -28.00
C LEU A 214 -1.83 -1.57 -29.36
N VAL A 215 -2.92 -2.28 -29.64
CA VAL A 215 -3.13 -3.10 -30.85
C VAL A 215 -4.52 -2.81 -31.41
N PRO A 216 -4.73 -2.79 -32.75
CA PRO A 216 -6.06 -2.64 -33.31
C PRO A 216 -7.05 -3.65 -32.72
N ASN A 217 -8.27 -3.19 -32.45
CA ASN A 217 -9.37 -3.93 -31.83
C ASN A 217 -9.21 -4.26 -30.33
N TYR A 218 -8.17 -3.77 -29.66
CA TYR A 218 -8.10 -3.81 -28.19
C TYR A 218 -8.89 -2.64 -27.59
N ALA A 219 -9.28 -2.76 -26.32
CA ALA A 219 -9.87 -1.64 -25.60
C ALA A 219 -8.93 -0.44 -25.62
N ALA A 220 -9.47 0.75 -25.90
CA ALA A 220 -8.71 1.98 -25.91
C ALA A 220 -8.49 2.51 -24.48
N ASP A 221 -7.80 1.71 -23.66
CA ASP A 221 -7.27 2.07 -22.35
C ASP A 221 -5.87 2.67 -22.52
N ILE A 222 -5.79 3.99 -22.56
CA ILE A 222 -4.58 4.71 -22.97
C ILE A 222 -4.23 5.76 -21.93
N VAL A 223 -2.96 5.82 -21.55
CA VAL A 223 -2.41 6.90 -20.72
C VAL A 223 -1.39 7.67 -21.53
N VAL A 224 -1.58 8.99 -21.61
CA VAL A 224 -0.62 9.95 -22.17
C VAL A 224 0.04 10.65 -21.00
N PHE A 225 1.36 10.56 -20.93
CA PHE A 225 2.14 11.13 -19.84
C PHE A 225 3.49 11.65 -20.34
N ASN A 226 4.03 12.64 -19.64
CA ASN A 226 5.34 13.19 -19.92
C ASN A 226 6.41 12.41 -19.11
N PRO A 227 7.30 11.64 -19.76
CA PRO A 227 8.30 10.83 -19.07
C PRO A 227 9.32 11.68 -18.29
N GLU A 228 9.54 12.94 -18.69
CA GLU A 228 10.50 13.83 -18.03
C GLU A 228 9.94 14.43 -16.74
N THR A 229 8.61 14.54 -16.58
CA THR A 229 7.99 15.23 -15.44
C THR A 229 7.10 14.35 -14.57
N ILE A 230 6.81 13.10 -14.98
CA ILE A 230 5.97 12.19 -14.20
C ILE A 230 6.55 11.93 -12.80
N ILE A 231 5.78 12.20 -11.74
CA ILE A 231 6.20 11.96 -10.33
C ILE A 231 4.99 11.94 -9.39
N ASP A 232 5.11 11.22 -8.28
CA ASP A 232 4.19 11.31 -7.14
C ASP A 232 4.38 12.61 -6.36
N LEU A 233 3.27 13.25 -5.97
CA LEU A 233 3.29 14.41 -5.07
C LEU A 233 2.75 14.08 -3.67
N SER A 234 2.08 12.93 -3.51
CA SER A 234 1.58 12.45 -2.22
C SER A 234 2.73 12.04 -1.31
N SER A 235 2.67 12.46 -0.06
CA SER A 235 3.64 12.09 0.98
C SER A 235 2.95 11.51 2.21
N PHE A 236 3.71 11.01 3.20
CA PHE A 236 3.12 10.52 4.45
C PHE A 236 2.47 11.63 5.29
N VAL A 237 2.89 12.88 5.12
CA VAL A 237 2.38 14.04 5.85
C VAL A 237 1.36 14.87 5.06
N ASP A 238 1.28 14.63 3.76
CA ASP A 238 0.34 15.28 2.84
C ASP A 238 -0.06 14.26 1.75
N PRO A 239 -0.88 13.26 2.09
CA PRO A 239 -1.16 12.13 1.19
C PRO A 239 -2.18 12.45 0.11
N HIS A 240 -3.03 13.46 0.32
CA HIS A 240 -4.12 13.85 -0.58
C HIS A 240 -3.65 14.75 -1.73
N LYS A 241 -2.58 14.35 -2.43
CA LYS A 241 -2.03 15.08 -3.59
C LYS A 241 -2.11 14.23 -4.84
N PHE A 242 -2.74 14.80 -5.87
CA PHE A 242 -2.68 14.23 -7.21
C PHE A 242 -1.30 14.39 -7.81
N ASN A 243 -0.98 13.49 -8.74
CA ASN A 243 0.34 13.36 -9.32
C ASN A 243 0.62 14.41 -10.41
N ALA A 244 1.89 14.56 -10.76
CA ALA A 244 2.30 15.35 -11.92
C ALA A 244 2.63 14.46 -13.13
N GLY A 245 2.52 15.03 -14.33
CA GLY A 245 2.98 14.44 -15.58
C GLY A 245 2.03 13.47 -16.27
N ILE A 246 0.84 13.18 -15.71
CA ILE A 246 -0.25 12.50 -16.44
C ILE A 246 -1.09 13.57 -17.13
N GLU A 247 -1.15 13.53 -18.47
CA GLU A 247 -1.86 14.54 -19.28
C GLU A 247 -3.25 14.06 -19.65
N HIS A 248 -3.35 12.84 -20.19
CA HIS A 248 -4.61 12.25 -20.62
C HIS A 248 -4.76 10.80 -20.20
N VAL A 249 -5.98 10.41 -19.84
CA VAL A 249 -6.37 9.02 -19.62
C VAL A 249 -7.65 8.74 -20.38
N PHE A 250 -7.63 7.67 -21.16
CA PHE A 250 -8.77 7.11 -21.85
C PHE A 250 -9.10 5.76 -21.23
N VAL A 251 -10.37 5.51 -20.95
CA VAL A 251 -10.89 4.21 -20.51
C VAL A 251 -11.94 3.78 -21.52
N ASN A 252 -11.74 2.62 -22.15
CA ASN A 252 -12.60 2.14 -23.24
C ASN A 252 -12.84 3.20 -24.34
N GLY A 253 -11.83 4.03 -24.64
CA GLY A 253 -11.89 5.08 -25.65
C GLY A 253 -12.59 6.38 -25.22
N VAL A 254 -13.12 6.44 -24.00
CA VAL A 254 -13.72 7.65 -23.43
C VAL A 254 -12.68 8.42 -22.64
N TRP A 255 -12.64 9.74 -22.83
CA TRP A 255 -11.69 10.62 -22.17
C TRP A 255 -12.05 10.81 -20.69
N THR A 256 -11.32 10.16 -19.79
CA THR A 256 -11.57 10.17 -18.33
C THR A 256 -10.72 11.21 -17.61
N ILE A 257 -9.49 11.44 -18.05
CA ILE A 257 -8.66 12.58 -17.61
C ILE A 257 -8.24 13.38 -18.83
N LYS A 258 -8.56 14.68 -18.86
CA LYS A 258 -8.21 15.61 -19.92
C LYS A 258 -7.47 16.81 -19.35
N ASP A 259 -6.33 17.15 -19.96
CA ASP A 259 -5.45 18.24 -19.51
C ASP A 259 -5.13 18.16 -17.99
N GLY A 260 -4.92 16.94 -17.48
CA GLY A 260 -4.64 16.67 -16.07
C GLY A 260 -5.85 16.69 -15.12
N ALA A 261 -7.07 16.94 -15.62
CA ALA A 261 -8.30 16.98 -14.82
C ALA A 261 -9.25 15.82 -15.13
N HIS A 262 -9.88 15.24 -14.11
CA HIS A 262 -10.91 14.21 -14.30
C HIS A 262 -12.16 14.82 -14.97
N THR A 263 -12.71 14.16 -15.98
CA THR A 263 -13.84 14.68 -16.77
C THR A 263 -15.20 14.40 -16.16
N GLY A 264 -15.27 13.43 -15.23
CA GLY A 264 -16.51 12.91 -14.65
C GLY A 264 -17.03 11.66 -15.36
N GLU A 265 -16.44 11.29 -16.50
CA GLU A 265 -16.81 10.10 -17.26
C GLU A 265 -16.41 8.80 -16.55
N LEU A 266 -17.37 7.88 -16.40
CA LEU A 266 -17.19 6.59 -15.73
C LEU A 266 -17.27 5.44 -16.73
N ALA A 267 -16.35 5.41 -17.70
CA ALA A 267 -16.37 4.45 -18.80
C ALA A 267 -15.86 3.05 -18.45
N GLY A 268 -15.77 2.71 -17.16
CA GLY A 268 -15.34 1.39 -16.69
C GLY A 268 -16.32 0.28 -17.08
N GLN A 269 -15.80 -0.95 -17.20
CA GLN A 269 -16.59 -2.15 -17.43
C GLN A 269 -16.22 -3.21 -16.41
N VAL A 270 -17.18 -4.07 -16.05
CA VAL A 270 -16.90 -5.29 -15.29
C VAL A 270 -16.21 -6.27 -16.23
N ILE A 271 -15.08 -6.82 -15.80
CA ILE A 271 -14.28 -7.81 -16.56
C ILE A 271 -14.29 -9.14 -15.80
#